data_AF-A0A7X8YRS4-F1
#
_entry.id   AF-A0A7X8YRS4-F1
#
_cell.length_a   1.000
_cell.length_b   1.000
_cell.length_c   1.000
_cell.angle_alpha   90.00
_cell.angle_beta   90.00
_cell.angle_gamma   90.00
#
_symmetry.space_group_name_H-M   'P 1'
#
loop_
_entity.id
_entity.type
_entity.pdbx_description
1 polymer ?
#
loop_
_entity_poly.entity_id
_entity_poly.type
_entity_poly.pdbx_seq_one_letter_code
_entity_poly.pdbx_strand_id
1 'polypeptide(L)' 'MFKQGSISRRFYVENIDSEGIKADYKDGVLKIVLPKAKPATPYNYRIEIQ' A
#
# COMPACT_ATOMS: atom_id res chain seq x y z
N MET A 1 34.12 -8.92 -10.40
CA MET A 1 32.95 -9.27 -11.24
C MET A 1 31.72 -8.70 -10.55
N PHE A 2 31.05 -7.70 -11.13
CA PHE A 2 29.86 -7.10 -10.53
C PHE A 2 28.68 -8.05 -10.71
N LYS A 3 28.06 -8.50 -9.61
CA LYS A 3 26.81 -9.28 -9.65
C LYS A 3 25.66 -8.31 -9.91
N GLN A 4 24.98 -8.44 -11.06
CA GLN A 4 23.70 -7.80 -11.30
C GLN A 4 22.58 -8.81 -11.07
N GLY A 5 21.46 -8.34 -10.52
CA GLY A 5 20.25 -9.12 -10.31
C GLY A 5 19.03 -8.21 -10.48
N SER A 6 17.92 -8.79 -10.94
CA SER A 6 16.65 -8.10 -11.07
C SER A 6 15.65 -8.69 -10.08
N ILE A 7 14.81 -7.85 -9.49
CA ILE A 7 13.75 -8.26 -8.56
C ILE A 7 12.47 -7.47 -8.85
N SER A 8 11.34 -8.18 -8.85
CA SER A 8 10.00 -7.60 -8.98
C SER A 8 9.12 -8.14 -7.86
N ARG A 9 8.36 -7.25 -7.22
CA ARG A 9 7.35 -7.58 -6.21
C ARG A 9 6.06 -6.83 -6.53
N ARG A 10 4.92 -7.47 -6.26
CA ARG A 10 3.59 -6.88 -6.40
C ARG A 10 2.81 -7.10 -5.11
N PHE A 11 2.13 -6.07 -4.65
CA PHE A 11 1.26 -6.11 -3.48
C PHE A 11 -0.13 -5.62 -3.89
N TYR A 12 -1.17 -6.28 -3.40
CA TYR A 12 -2.53 -5.80 -3.53
C TYR A 12 -2.87 -4.95 -2.30
N VAL A 13 -3.24 -3.70 -2.52
CA VAL A 13 -3.68 -2.78 -1.46
C VAL A 13 -4.87 -1.99 -1.98
N GLU A 14 -6.01 -2.09 -1.31
CA GLU A 14 -7.24 -1.39 -1.68
C GLU A 14 -7.26 0.07 -1.20
N ASN A 15 -8.16 0.85 -1.79
CA ASN A 15 -8.51 2.22 -1.37
C ASN A 15 -7.28 3.14 -1.21
N ILE A 16 -6.43 3.21 -2.23
CA ILE A 16 -5.24 4.09 -2.24
C ILE A 16 -5.55 5.37 -3.01
N ASP A 17 -5.13 6.50 -2.44
CA ASP A 17 -5.02 7.76 -3.18
C ASP A 17 -3.75 7.71 -4.05
N SER A 18 -3.95 7.54 -5.36
CA SER A 18 -2.86 7.38 -6.33
C SER A 18 -2.04 8.65 -6.54
N GLU A 19 -2.65 9.84 -6.38
CA GLU A 19 -1.95 11.11 -6.56
C GLU A 19 -1.02 11.42 -5.38
N GLY A 20 -1.34 10.87 -4.20
CA GLY A 20 -0.57 11.02 -2.97
C GLY A 20 0.58 10.03 -2.77
N ILE A 21 0.83 9.11 -3.71
CA ILE A 21 1.89 8.10 -3.57
C ILE A 21 3.26 8.78 -3.57
N LYS A 22 4.09 8.44 -2.58
CA LYS A 22 5.47 8.95 -2.45
C LYS A 22 6.45 7.81 -2.26
N ALA A 23 7.65 7.93 -2.81
CA ALA A 23 8.74 6.98 -2.62
C ALA A 23 10.04 7.73 -2.28
N ASP A 24 10.82 7.15 -1.38
CA ASP A 24 12.14 7.65 -0.99
C ASP A 24 13.11 6.47 -0.85
N TYR A 25 14.36 6.66 -1.26
CA TYR A 25 15.41 5.66 -1.13
C TYR A 25 16.59 6.27 -0.37
N LYS A 26 16.78 5.80 0.85
CA LYS A 26 17.79 6.35 1.76
C LYS A 26 18.47 5.22 2.53
N ASP A 27 19.79 5.29 2.65
CA ASP A 27 20.62 4.37 3.44
C ASP A 27 20.36 2.88 3.12
N GLY A 28 20.12 2.56 1.85
CA GLY A 28 19.88 1.20 1.38
C GLY A 28 18.43 0.72 1.51
N VAL A 29 17.49 1.58 1.92
CA VAL A 29 16.09 1.22 2.18
C VAL A 29 15.15 1.99 1.26
N LEU A 30 14.31 1.26 0.52
CA LEU A 30 13.21 1.82 -0.25
C LEU A 30 11.96 1.95 0.64
N LYS A 31 11.53 3.18 0.89
CA LYS A 31 10.28 3.50 1.59
C LYS A 31 9.24 3.97 0.59
N ILE A 32 8.07 3.34 0.61
CA ILE A 32 6.92 3.71 -0.23
C ILE A 32 5.75 4.07 0.71
N VAL A 33 5.17 5.24 0.52
CA VAL A 33 3.98 5.71 1.25
C VAL A 33 2.80 5.61 0.30
N LEU A 34 1.80 4.81 0.69
CA LEU A 34 0.55 4.61 -0.02
C LEU A 34 -0.59 5.16 0.85
N PRO A 35 -0.98 6.44 0.71
CA PRO A 35 -2.06 7.01 1.51
C PRO A 35 -3.39 6.32 1.18
N LYS A 36 -4.22 6.09 2.21
CA LYS A 36 -5.57 5.62 1.98
C LYS A 36 -6.41 6.77 1.43
N ALA A 37 -7.14 6.52 0.34
CA ALA A 37 -8.26 7.37 -0.04
C ALA A 37 -9.33 7.32 1.08
N LYS A 38 -10.28 8.27 1.07
CA LYS A 38 -11.23 8.54 2.17
C LYS A 38 -11.65 7.26 2.92
N PRO A 39 -11.75 7.30 4.26
CA PRO A 39 -12.04 6.11 5.04
C PRO A 39 -13.30 5.47 4.51
N ALA A 40 -13.21 4.17 4.15
CA ALA A 40 -14.39 3.36 4.03
C ALA A 40 -15.09 3.46 5.39
N THR A 41 -16.27 4.08 5.43
CA THR A 41 -17.09 4.09 6.64
C THR A 41 -17.20 2.64 7.09
N PRO A 42 -16.77 2.30 8.33
CA PRO A 42 -16.90 0.94 8.81
C PRO A 42 -18.37 0.57 8.69
N TYR A 43 -18.65 -0.49 7.92
CA TYR A 43 -20.01 -0.95 7.70
C TYR A 43 -20.46 -1.61 9.02
N ASN A 44 -20.93 -0.78 9.95
CA ASN A 44 -21.51 -1.20 11.21
C ASN A 44 -22.88 -1.82 10.90
N TYR A 45 -22.88 -3.03 10.38
CA TYR A 45 -24.09 -3.81 10.19
C TYR A 45 -24.18 -4.84 11.31
N ARG A 46 -25.32 -4.82 12.00
CA ARG A 46 -25.68 -5.82 13.00
C ARG A 46 -26.62 -6.80 12.30
N ILE A 47 -26.23 -8.06 12.21
CA ILE A 47 -27.13 -9.15 11.83
C ILE A 47 -28.00 -9.45 13.04
N GLU A 48 -29.30 -9.26 12.93
CA GLU A 48 -30.24 -9.84 13.89
C GLU A 48 -30.55 -11.28 13.48
N ILE A 49 -30.46 -12.21 14.42
CA ILE A 49 -30.88 -13.62 14.24
C ILE A 49 -32.32 -13.78 14.74
N GLN A 50 -33.12 -14.60 14.06
CA GLN A 50 -34.45 -15.02 14.48
C GLN A 50 -34.40 -16.35 15.22
#